data_AF-A0A7C3J1W9-F1
#
_entry.id   AF-A0A7C3J1W9-F1
#
_cell.length_a   1.000
_cell.length_b   1.000
_cell.length_c   1.000
_cell.angle_alpha   90.00
_cell.angle_beta   90.00
_cell.angle_gamma   90.00
#
_symmetry.space_group_name_H-M   'P 1'
#
loop_
_entity.id
_entity.type
_entity.pdbx_description
1 polymer ?
#
loop_
_entity_poly.entity_id
_entity_poly.type
_entity_poly.pdbx_seq_one_letter_code
_entity_poly.pdbx_strand_id
1 'polypeptide(L)' 'MADAPAVVLYMSYLGLGLVRALGREGVRVFALDPHRDALGMNSRYCTPVLTPDIKADEARYLD' A
#
# COMPACT_ATOMS: atom_id res chain seq x y z
N MET A 1 11.88 -8.81 -15.99
CA MET A 1 11.53 -7.39 -16.16
C MET A 1 10.16 -7.21 -15.50
N ALA A 2 9.98 -6.64 -14.30
CA ALA A 2 10.90 -6.09 -13.31
C ALA A 2 11.08 -7.06 -12.12
N ASP A 3 12.32 -7.26 -11.68
CA ASP A 3 12.63 -8.06 -10.46
C ASP A 3 12.45 -7.22 -9.18
N ALA A 4 12.27 -5.91 -9.35
CA ALA A 4 12.05 -4.99 -8.24
C ALA A 4 10.60 -5.10 -7.74
N PRO A 5 10.40 -5.30 -6.42
CA PRO A 5 9.08 -5.20 -5.83
C PRO A 5 8.56 -3.76 -5.90
N ALA A 6 7.23 -3.61 -5.90
CA ALA A 6 6.57 -2.31 -5.81
C ALA A 6 6.10 -2.05 -4.37
N VAL A 7 6.19 -0.78 -3.95
CA VAL A 7 5.59 -0.28 -2.71
C VAL A 7 4.45 0.65 -3.11
N VAL A 8 3.24 0.35 -2.67
CA VAL A 8 2.05 1.16 -2.94
C VAL A 8 1.57 1.75 -1.62
N LEU A 9 1.56 3.07 -1.56
CA LEU A 9 1.09 3.84 -0.41
C LEU A 9 -0.38 4.24 -0.65
N TYR A 10 -1.14 4.41 0.43
CA TYR A 10 -2.51 4.88 0.42
C TYR A 10 -3.49 3.93 -0.32
N MET A 11 -4.01 2.99 0.44
CA MET A 11 -4.73 1.81 -0.03
C MET A 11 -6.25 2.03 -0.12
N SER A 12 -6.65 3.21 -0.55
CA SER A 12 -8.03 3.53 -0.93
C SER A 12 -8.39 2.96 -2.32
N TYR A 13 -9.37 3.53 -3.02
CA TYR A 13 -9.83 3.05 -4.34
C TYR A 13 -8.70 2.95 -5.37
N LEU A 14 -7.82 3.96 -5.43
CA LEU A 14 -6.71 3.98 -6.38
C LEU A 14 -5.65 2.93 -6.02
N GLY A 15 -5.29 2.81 -4.74
CA GLY A 15 -4.34 1.80 -4.27
C GLY A 15 -4.80 0.37 -4.59
N LEU A 16 -6.09 0.07 -4.44
CA LEU A 16 -6.65 -1.23 -4.85
C LEU A 16 -6.46 -1.48 -6.36
N GLY A 17 -6.74 -0.48 -7.19
CA GLY A 17 -6.54 -0.57 -8.64
C GLY A 17 -5.08 -0.84 -9.01
N LEU A 18 -4.16 -0.09 -8.39
CA LEU A 18 -2.71 -0.21 -8.63
C LEU A 18 -2.18 -1.60 -8.24
N VAL A 19 -2.52 -2.07 -7.03
CA VAL A 19 -2.11 -3.39 -6.54
C VAL A 19 -2.64 -4.51 -7.45
N ARG A 20 -3.88 -4.39 -7.93
CA ARG A 20 -4.47 -5.38 -8.84
C ARG A 20 -3.80 -5.39 -10.21
N ALA A 21 -3.43 -4.23 -10.74
CA ALA A 21 -2.73 -4.12 -12.01
C ALA A 21 -1.33 -4.75 -11.90
N LEU A 22 -0.56 -4.33 -10.90
CA LEU A 22 0.80 -4.82 -10.66
C LEU A 22 0.84 -6.34 -10.37
N GLY A 23 -0.03 -6.82 -9.48
CA GLY A 23 -0.05 -8.25 -9.13
C GLY A 23 -0.51 -9.16 -10.26
N ARG A 24 -1.32 -8.66 -11.21
CA ARG A 24 -1.68 -9.43 -12.43
C ARG A 24 -0.51 -9.56 -13.39
N GLU A 25 0.41 -8.61 -13.39
CA GLU A 25 1.69 -8.66 -14.13
C GLU A 25 2.78 -9.44 -13.36
N GLY A 26 2.45 -10.06 -12.22
CA GLY A 26 3.39 -10.84 -11.43
C GLY A 26 4.38 -10.01 -10.59
N VAL A 27 4.17 -8.70 -10.47
CA VAL A 27 5.00 -7.84 -9.61
C VAL A 27 4.67 -8.13 -8.15
N ARG A 28 5.70 -8.34 -7.32
CA ARG A 28 5.55 -8.43 -5.85
C ARG A 28 5.19 -7.06 -5.30
N VAL A 29 4.08 -6.95 -4.57
CA VAL A 29 3.61 -5.66 -4.04
C VAL A 29 3.52 -5.65 -2.52
N PHE A 30 4.08 -4.61 -1.90
CA PHE A 30 3.85 -4.26 -0.49
C PHE A 30 2.85 -3.10 -0.42
N ALA A 31 1.73 -3.30 0.26
CA ALA A 31 0.68 -2.31 0.44
C ALA A 31 0.82 -1.64 1.80
N LEU A 32 1.03 -0.32 1.83
CA LEU A 32 1.30 0.46 3.04
C LEU A 32 0.15 1.43 3.29
N ASP A 33 -0.49 1.27 4.45
CA ASP A 33 -1.56 2.16 4.91
C ASP A 33 -1.63 2.18 6.44
N PRO A 34 -1.98 3.32 7.07
CA PRO A 34 -2.28 3.36 8.50
C PRO A 34 -3.55 2.61 8.90
N HIS A 35 -4.48 2.40 7.98
CA HIS A 35 -5.77 1.79 8.24
C HIS A 35 -5.83 0.37 7.66
N ARG A 36 -5.92 -0.63 8.54
CA ARG A 36 -5.98 -2.05 8.15
C ARG A 36 -7.22 -2.37 7.31
N ASP A 37 -8.28 -1.63 7.51
CA ASP A 37 -9.56 -1.74 6.79
C ASP A 37 -9.59 -0.95 5.48
N ALA A 38 -8.50 -0.26 5.11
CA ALA A 38 -8.38 0.35 3.80
C ALA A 38 -8.56 -0.70 2.69
N LEU A 39 -9.37 -0.35 1.70
CA LEU A 39 -9.93 -1.29 0.72
C LEU A 39 -8.87 -2.17 0.04
N GLY A 40 -7.73 -1.57 -0.34
CA GLY A 40 -6.66 -2.29 -1.02
C GLY A 40 -5.74 -3.10 -0.12
N MET A 41 -5.79 -2.92 1.21
CA MET A 41 -5.00 -3.72 2.17
C MET A 41 -5.41 -5.20 2.20
N ASN A 42 -6.64 -5.49 1.77
CA ASN A 42 -7.22 -6.84 1.76
C ASN A 42 -7.12 -7.51 0.39
N SER A 43 -6.35 -6.93 -0.54
CA SER A 43 -6.14 -7.52 -1.86
C SER A 43 -5.23 -8.73 -1.79
N ARG A 44 -5.62 -9.83 -2.47
CA ARG A 44 -4.78 -11.03 -2.62
C ARG A 44 -3.45 -10.81 -3.37
N TYR A 45 -3.31 -9.65 -4.02
CA TYR A 45 -2.16 -9.32 -4.88
C TYR A 45 -1.04 -8.58 -4.14
N CYS A 46 -1.14 -8.39 -2.82
CA CYS A 46 -0.12 -7.72 -2.04
C CYS A 46 0.11 -8.35 -0.67
N THR A 47 1.26 -8.03 -0.08
CA THR A 47 1.52 -8.20 1.35
C THR A 47 1.20 -6.88 2.07
N PRO A 48 0.22 -6.84 2.98
CA PRO A 48 -0.13 -5.61 3.70
C PRO A 48 0.89 -5.31 4.81
N VAL A 49 1.24 -4.03 4.96
CA VAL A 49 2.12 -3.49 6.00
C VAL A 49 1.42 -2.29 6.64
N LEU A 50 1.18 -2.38 7.94
CA LEU A 50 0.58 -1.28 8.69
C LEU A 50 1.65 -0.21 8.96
N THR A 51 1.33 1.05 8.67
CA THR A 51 2.22 2.18 8.92
C THR A 51 1.65 3.10 10.01
N PRO A 52 2.45 4.01 10.58
CA PRO A 52 1.90 5.08 11.40
C PRO A 52 0.93 5.96 10.61
N ASP A 53 -0.08 6.51 11.28
CA ASP A 53 -0.96 7.53 10.72
C ASP A 53 -0.34 8.91 10.92
N ILE A 54 0.31 9.43 9.87
CA ILE A 54 0.93 10.76 9.92
C ILE A 54 -0.11 11.87 10.09
N LYS A 55 -1.38 11.66 9.73
CA LYS A 55 -2.42 12.67 9.92
C LYS A 55 -2.88 12.78 11.36
N ALA A 56 -2.70 11.71 12.15
CA ALA A 56 -3.03 11.71 13.56
C ALA A 56 -2.02 12.50 14.42
N ASP A 57 -0.76 12.60 13.97
CA ASP A 57 0.32 13.27 14.69
C ASP A 57 1.36 13.85 13.71
N GLU A 58 0.93 14.81 12.89
CA GLU A 58 1.76 15.36 11.80
C GLU A 58 3.04 16.01 12.35
N ALA A 59 2.92 16.72 13.47
CA ALA A 59 4.02 17.43 14.12
C ALA A 59 5.18 16.52 14.53
N ARG A 60 4.92 15.23 14.81
CA ARG A 60 5.96 14.25 15.14
C ARG A 60 6.87 13.88 13.97
N TYR A 61 6.41 14.08 12.72
CA TYR A 61 7.11 13.62 11.51
C TYR A 61 7.60 14.76 10.61
N LEU A 62 7.39 16.01 11.01
CA LEU A 62 7.90 17.20 10.34
C LEU A 62 9.17 17.68 11.07
N ASP A 63 10.22 17.97 10.30
CA ASP A 63 11.49 18.54 10.76
C ASP A 63 11.50 20.08 10.67
#